data_AF-A0A1Q9YDF9-F1
#
_entry.id   AF-A0A1Q9YDF9-F1
#
_cell.length_a   1.000
_cell.length_b   1.000
_cell.length_c   1.000
_cell.angle_alpha   90.00
_cell.angle_beta   90.00
_cell.angle_gamma   90.00
#
_symmetry.space_group_name_H-M   'P 1'
#
loop_
_entity.id
_entity.type
_entity.pdbx_description
1 polymer ?
#
loop_
_entity_poly.entity_id
_entity_poly.type
_entity_poly.pdbx_seq_one_letter_code
_entity_poly.pdbx_strand_id
1 'polypeptide(L)'
;MYLPNVEEYGMIYTIVSIVWYVLLAAGLWKTFEKAHESGWKAIIPIYNFYLLFKIAWQSRMFWLWLAFSVGSVLLSVYSTSMLMYYIAIALSIVASIMLAVLWYNVSLAYGHGFGYFLGLYLLNPIFIMILGFGSSRFIGNRYEGSGI
;
A
#
# COMPACT_ATOMS: atom_id res chain seq x y z
N MET A 1 -2.09 -33.24 -23.14
CA MET A 1 -2.18 -32.08 -22.22
C MET A 1 -0.85 -31.99 -21.51
N TYR A 2 -0.01 -31.01 -21.83
CA TYR A 2 1.27 -30.80 -21.15
C TYR A 2 1.00 -30.14 -19.81
N LEU A 3 1.37 -30.80 -18.71
CA LEU A 3 1.35 -30.20 -17.37
C LEU A 3 2.78 -29.76 -17.05
N PRO A 4 3.02 -28.46 -16.86
CA PRO A 4 4.32 -27.95 -16.45
C PRO A 4 4.83 -28.65 -15.19
N ASN A 5 6.15 -28.75 -15.03
CA ASN A 5 6.75 -29.26 -13.79
C ASN A 5 6.90 -28.13 -12.74
N VAL A 6 7.24 -28.48 -11.50
CA VAL A 6 7.32 -27.52 -10.38
C VAL A 6 8.31 -26.38 -10.66
N GLU A 7 9.40 -26.66 -11.39
CA GLU A 7 10.40 -25.66 -11.76
C GLU A 7 9.85 -24.65 -12.78
N GLU A 8 9.14 -25.14 -13.80
CA GLU A 8 8.47 -24.29 -14.79
C GLU A 8 7.41 -23.38 -14.15
N TYR A 9 6.61 -23.92 -13.23
CA TYR A 9 5.69 -23.09 -12.45
C TYR A 9 6.45 -22.02 -11.66
N GLY A 10 7.54 -22.38 -10.97
CA GLY A 10 8.36 -21.43 -10.21
C GLY A 10 8.94 -20.29 -11.07
N MET A 11 9.38 -20.59 -12.30
CA MET A 11 9.84 -19.58 -13.24
C MET A 11 8.70 -18.66 -13.68
N ILE A 12 7.54 -19.21 -14.03
CA ILE A 12 6.37 -18.42 -14.44
C ILE A 12 5.95 -17.47 -13.31
N TYR A 13 5.85 -17.97 -12.07
CA TYR A 13 5.53 -17.14 -10.91
C TYR A 13 6.53 -16.00 -10.70
N THR A 14 7.82 -16.26 -10.89
CA THR A 14 8.89 -15.27 -10.74
C THR A 14 8.80 -14.18 -11.80
N ILE A 15 8.60 -14.55 -13.06
CA ILE A 15 8.46 -13.59 -14.16
C ILE A 15 7.21 -12.72 -13.94
N VAL A 16 6.07 -13.34 -13.61
CA VAL A 16 4.82 -12.62 -13.35
C VAL A 16 4.97 -11.66 -12.17
N SER A 17 5.61 -12.08 -11.07
CA SER A 17 5.79 -11.21 -9.89
C SER A 17 6.72 -10.02 -10.17
N ILE A 18 7.78 -10.20 -10.96
CA ILE A 18 8.67 -9.12 -11.38
C ILE A 18 7.89 -8.11 -12.24
N VAL A 19 7.16 -8.57 -13.26
CA VAL A 19 6.34 -7.69 -14.11
C VAL A 19 5.32 -6.94 -13.26
N TRP A 20 4.66 -7.63 -12.33
CA TRP A 20 3.68 -7.05 -11.42
C TRP A 20 4.28 -5.94 -10.54
N TYR A 21 5.48 -6.17 -9.99
CA TYR A 21 6.20 -5.18 -9.20
C TYR A 21 6.65 -3.98 -10.04
N VAL A 22 7.16 -4.19 -11.26
CA VAL A 22 7.57 -3.10 -12.17
C VAL A 22 6.39 -2.20 -12.51
N LEU A 23 5.22 -2.78 -12.81
CA LEU A 23 4.00 -2.01 -13.06
C LEU A 23 3.61 -1.16 -11.83
N LEU A 24 3.61 -1.75 -10.65
CA LEU A 24 3.31 -1.02 -9.42
C LEU A 24 4.30 0.13 -9.18
N ALA A 25 5.61 -0.13 -9.35
CA ALA A 25 6.65 0.87 -9.16
C ALA A 25 6.56 2.01 -10.18
N ALA A 26 6.30 1.70 -11.46
CA ALA A 26 6.12 2.69 -12.51
C ALA A 26 4.90 3.58 -12.27
N GLY A 27 3.78 3.00 -11.84
CA GLY A 27 2.58 3.77 -11.50
C GLY A 27 2.80 4.66 -10.28
N LEU A 28 3.39 4.12 -9.20
CA LEU A 28 3.72 4.90 -8.01
C LEU A 28 4.72 6.02 -8.32
N TRP A 29 5.68 5.79 -9.21
CA TRP A 29 6.64 6.82 -9.63
C TRP A 29 5.89 8.05 -10.15
N LYS A 30 4.93 7.84 -11.05
CA LYS A 30 4.14 8.94 -11.62
C LYS A 30 3.15 9.54 -10.61
N THR A 31 2.59 8.75 -9.71
CA THR A 31 1.81 9.25 -8.57
C THR A 31 2.66 10.22 -7.73
N PHE A 32 3.89 9.86 -7.38
CA PHE A 32 4.75 10.74 -6.58
C PHE A 32 5.17 12.00 -7.31
N GLU A 33 5.52 11.93 -8.59
CA GLU A 33 5.83 13.12 -9.39
C GLU A 33 4.66 14.10 -9.43
N LYS A 34 3.42 13.60 -9.51
CA LYS A 34 2.20 14.43 -9.44
C LYS A 34 2.03 15.13 -8.09
N ALA A 35 2.50 14.53 -7.01
CA ALA A 35 2.50 15.10 -5.66
C ALA A 35 3.77 15.89 -5.33
N HIS A 36 4.58 16.25 -6.34
CA HIS A 36 5.86 16.96 -6.17
C HIS A 36 6.91 16.21 -5.33
N GLU A 37 6.80 14.88 -5.27
CA GLU A 37 7.80 14.00 -4.67
C GLU A 37 8.67 13.35 -5.76
N SER A 38 9.92 12.99 -5.42
CA SER A 38 10.81 12.35 -6.39
C SER A 38 10.33 10.93 -6.72
N GLY A 39 10.04 10.66 -8.00
CA GLY A 39 9.41 9.41 -8.41
C GLY A 39 10.23 8.14 -8.16
N TRP A 40 11.57 8.20 -8.23
CA TRP A 40 12.45 7.04 -7.97
C TRP A 40 12.25 6.42 -6.58
N LYS A 41 11.74 7.21 -5.63
CA LYS A 41 11.40 6.76 -4.27
C LYS A 41 10.30 5.69 -4.26
N ALA A 42 9.53 5.56 -5.34
CA ALA A 42 8.55 4.50 -5.55
C ALA A 42 9.15 3.09 -5.57
N ILE A 43 10.41 2.96 -5.97
CA ILE A 43 11.10 1.68 -6.09
C ILE A 43 11.53 1.19 -4.71
N ILE A 44 11.98 2.08 -3.82
CA ILE A 44 12.49 1.67 -2.51
C ILE A 44 11.33 1.10 -1.67
N PRO A 45 11.38 -0.20 -1.31
CA PRO A 45 10.37 -0.78 -0.43
C PRO A 45 10.34 -0.05 0.90
N ILE A 46 9.18 0.00 1.56
CA ILE A 46 8.91 0.75 2.80
C ILE A 46 8.88 2.27 2.59
N TYR A 47 9.86 2.86 1.91
CA TYR A 47 9.90 4.31 1.73
C TYR A 47 8.78 4.80 0.80
N ASN A 48 8.45 4.04 -0.24
CA ASN A 48 7.27 4.32 -1.07
C ASN A 48 5.98 4.37 -0.22
N PHE A 49 5.86 3.49 0.76
CA PHE A 49 4.71 3.43 1.66
C PHE A 49 4.66 4.63 2.61
N TYR A 50 5.80 4.99 3.21
CA TYR A 50 5.93 6.21 4.01
C TYR A 50 5.48 7.45 3.23
N LEU A 51 5.89 7.57 1.95
CA LEU A 51 5.48 8.70 1.11
C LEU A 51 3.99 8.69 0.80
N LEU A 52 3.38 7.53 0.54
CA LEU A 52 1.92 7.43 0.41
C LEU A 52 1.22 7.97 1.67
N PHE A 53 1.66 7.56 2.86
CA PHE A 53 1.14 8.10 4.11
C PHE A 53 1.34 9.61 4.22
N LYS A 54 2.53 10.11 3.85
CA LYS A 54 2.86 11.54 3.89
C LYS A 54 1.93 12.37 2.98
N ILE A 55 1.76 11.95 1.72
CA ILE A 55 1.00 12.73 0.73
C ILE A 55 -0.52 12.59 0.86
N ALA A 56 -1.01 11.49 1.41
CA ALA A 56 -2.44 11.20 1.45
C ALA A 56 -3.07 11.30 2.84
N TRP A 57 -2.31 11.02 3.90
CA TRP A 57 -2.85 10.99 5.26
C TRP A 57 -2.01 11.79 6.24
N GLN A 58 -1.04 11.21 6.94
CA GLN A 58 -0.09 11.92 7.79
C GLN A 58 1.16 11.04 8.01
N SER A 59 2.34 11.66 8.13
CA SER A 59 3.60 10.95 8.40
C SER A 59 3.59 10.17 9.71
N ARG A 60 2.84 10.62 10.73
CA ARG A 60 2.72 9.92 12.03
C ARG A 60 1.93 8.61 11.92
N MET A 61 0.94 8.55 11.03
CA MET A 61 0.10 7.36 10.84
C MET A 61 0.89 6.20 10.25
N PHE A 62 1.94 6.47 9.47
CA PHE A 62 2.88 5.43 9.03
C PHE A 62 3.54 4.72 10.22
N TRP A 63 4.05 5.48 11.20
CA TRP A 63 4.73 4.91 12.35
C TRP A 63 3.77 4.14 13.27
N LEU A 64 2.53 4.63 13.44
CA LEU A 64 1.49 3.91 14.15
C LEU A 64 1.12 2.60 13.44
N TRP A 65 0.90 2.66 12.12
CA TRP A 65 0.62 1.47 11.31
C TRP A 65 1.77 0.46 11.40
N LEU A 66 3.02 0.93 11.31
CA LEU A 66 4.20 0.08 11.43
C LEU A 66 4.29 -0.57 12.82
N ALA A 67 4.04 0.18 13.88
CA ALA A 67 4.04 -0.33 15.26
C ALA A 67 2.97 -1.41 15.46
N PHE A 68 1.73 -1.20 14.98
CA PHE A 68 0.67 -2.21 15.04
C PHE A 68 1.01 -3.44 14.19
N SER A 69 1.51 -3.24 12.97
CA SER A 69 1.86 -4.32 12.05
C SER A 69 2.98 -5.19 12.64
N VAL A 70 4.09 -4.58 13.03
CA VAL A 70 5.24 -5.29 13.62
C VAL A 70 4.85 -5.91 14.96
N GLY A 71 4.15 -5.17 15.83
CA GLY A 71 3.68 -5.67 17.11
C GLY A 71 2.76 -6.90 16.98
N SER A 72 1.86 -6.90 16.00
CA SER A 72 0.98 -8.04 15.72
C SER A 72 1.76 -9.28 15.26
N VAL A 73 2.76 -9.09 14.39
CA VAL A 73 3.59 -10.20 13.90
C VAL A 73 4.45 -10.76 15.03
N LEU A 74 5.14 -9.89 15.79
CA LEU A 74 5.95 -10.34 16.92
C LEU A 74 5.10 -11.07 17.95
N LEU A 75 3.93 -10.51 18.32
CA LEU A 75 3.04 -11.15 19.28
C LEU A 75 2.53 -12.50 18.79
N SER A 76 2.20 -12.64 17.50
CA SER A 76 1.75 -13.93 16.95
C SER A 76 2.87 -14.97 16.94
N VAL A 77 4.11 -14.58 16.58
CA VAL A 77 5.28 -15.46 16.58
C VAL A 77 5.65 -15.96 17.99
N TYR A 78 5.58 -15.09 19.00
CA TYR A 78 5.93 -15.43 20.39
C TYR A 78 4.70 -15.78 21.25
N SER A 79 3.54 -16.01 20.65
CA SER A 79 2.31 -16.32 21.40
C SER A 79 2.42 -17.68 22.09
N THR A 80 2.29 -17.70 23.41
CA THR A 80 2.29 -18.94 24.23
C THR A 80 0.88 -19.39 24.62
N SER A 81 -0.11 -18.52 24.42
CA SER A 81 -1.52 -18.77 24.76
C SER A 81 -2.44 -18.33 23.63
N MET A 82 -3.62 -18.95 23.55
CA MET A 82 -4.65 -18.59 22.57
C MET A 82 -5.10 -17.14 22.71
N LEU A 83 -5.14 -16.59 23.93
CA LEU A 83 -5.52 -15.20 24.17
C LEU A 83 -4.55 -14.22 23.48
N MET A 84 -3.24 -14.46 23.57
CA MET A 84 -2.24 -13.63 22.89
C MET A 84 -2.37 -13.68 21.37
N TYR A 85 -2.73 -14.85 20.83
CA TYR A 85 -2.99 -15.00 19.40
C TYR A 85 -4.20 -14.18 18.94
N TYR A 86 -5.30 -14.20 19.69
CA TYR A 86 -6.47 -13.35 19.39
C TYR A 86 -6.16 -11.86 19.48
N ILE A 87 -5.33 -11.43 20.44
CA ILE A 87 -4.86 -10.05 20.53
C ILE A 87 -4.01 -9.70 19.30
N ALA A 88 -3.11 -10.58 18.87
CA ALA A 88 -2.31 -10.37 17.66
C ALA A 88 -3.20 -10.20 16.42
N ILE A 89 -4.25 -11.02 16.28
CA ILE A 89 -5.24 -10.88 15.20
C ILE A 89 -5.94 -9.52 15.29
N ALA A 90 -6.41 -9.11 16.48
CA ALA A 90 -7.06 -7.81 16.65
C ALA A 90 -6.15 -6.64 16.21
N LEU A 91 -4.87 -6.66 16.59
CA LEU A 91 -3.89 -5.66 16.14
C LEU A 91 -3.67 -5.69 14.62
N SER A 92 -3.63 -6.88 14.03
CA SER A 92 -3.50 -7.03 12.56
C SER A 92 -4.72 -6.49 11.81
N ILE A 93 -5.92 -6.60 12.39
CA ILE A 93 -7.15 -6.03 11.85
C ILE A 93 -7.08 -4.50 11.90
N VAL A 94 -6.64 -3.91 13.01
CA VAL A 94 -6.42 -2.46 13.12
C VAL A 94 -5.44 -1.98 12.05
N ALA A 95 -4.30 -2.65 11.89
CA ALA A 95 -3.32 -2.31 10.86
C ALA A 95 -3.89 -2.43 9.44
N SER A 96 -4.75 -3.42 9.17
CA SER A 96 -5.42 -3.60 7.89
C SER A 96 -6.46 -2.51 7.61
N ILE A 97 -7.22 -2.09 8.62
CA ILE A 97 -8.16 -0.96 8.51
C ILE A 97 -7.39 0.33 8.23
N MET A 98 -6.27 0.58 8.89
CA MET A 98 -5.42 1.74 8.60
C MET A 98 -4.93 1.74 7.15
N LEU A 99 -4.58 0.58 6.60
CA LEU A 99 -4.19 0.49 5.20
C LEU A 99 -5.36 0.77 4.25
N ALA A 100 -6.56 0.29 4.56
CA ALA A 100 -7.76 0.64 3.80
C ALA A 100 -8.04 2.16 3.84
N VAL A 101 -7.91 2.79 5.01
CA VAL A 101 -8.05 4.25 5.16
C VAL A 101 -6.99 5.00 4.36
N LEU A 102 -5.73 4.51 4.33
CA LEU A 102 -4.69 5.10 3.49
C LEU A 102 -5.10 5.09 2.01
N TRP A 103 -5.53 3.95 1.47
CA TRP A 103 -5.93 3.86 0.05
C TRP A 103 -7.15 4.72 -0.25
N TYR A 104 -8.09 4.83 0.69
CA TYR A 104 -9.22 5.73 0.56
C TYR A 104 -8.75 7.19 0.49
N ASN A 105 -7.87 7.58 1.40
CA ASN A 105 -7.28 8.92 1.42
C ASN A 105 -6.44 9.22 0.16
N VAL A 106 -5.71 8.23 -0.39
CA VAL A 106 -5.03 8.36 -1.69
C VAL A 106 -6.06 8.63 -2.79
N SER A 107 -7.17 7.89 -2.83
CA SER A 107 -8.21 8.15 -3.84
C SER A 107 -8.72 9.60 -3.77
N LEU A 108 -8.92 10.12 -2.55
CA LEU A 108 -9.44 11.46 -2.29
C LEU A 108 -8.41 12.56 -2.58
N ALA A 109 -7.13 12.33 -2.28
CA ALA A 109 -6.03 13.27 -2.56
C ALA A 109 -5.84 13.54 -4.06
N TYR A 110 -6.36 12.65 -4.91
CA TYR A 110 -6.37 12.79 -6.37
C TYR A 110 -7.77 13.06 -6.94
N GLY A 111 -8.75 13.39 -6.09
CA GLY A 111 -10.09 13.80 -6.51
C GLY A 111 -11.04 12.66 -6.89
N HIS A 112 -10.75 11.42 -6.52
CA HIS A 112 -11.63 10.28 -6.75
C HIS A 112 -12.48 9.95 -5.52
N GLY A 113 -13.57 9.21 -5.74
CA GLY A 113 -14.47 8.74 -4.70
C GLY A 113 -14.29 7.26 -4.33
N PHE A 114 -15.27 6.73 -3.60
CA PHE A 114 -15.25 5.38 -3.03
C PHE A 114 -15.05 4.25 -4.04
N GLY A 115 -15.63 4.35 -5.25
CA GLY A 115 -15.45 3.33 -6.29
C GLY A 115 -13.99 3.17 -6.73
N TYR A 116 -13.25 4.28 -6.81
CA TYR A 116 -11.83 4.24 -7.14
C TYR A 116 -10.98 3.68 -6.00
N PHE A 117 -11.35 4.00 -4.75
CA PHE A 117 -10.75 3.37 -3.59
C PHE A 117 -10.88 1.84 -3.62
N LEU A 118 -12.07 1.31 -3.92
CA LEU A 118 -12.25 -0.14 -4.03
C LEU A 118 -11.36 -0.73 -5.11
N GLY A 119 -11.21 -0.03 -6.24
CA GLY A 119 -10.25 -0.40 -7.28
C GLY A 119 -8.80 -0.41 -6.79
N LEU A 120 -8.37 0.63 -6.06
CA LEU A 120 -7.04 0.68 -5.43
C LEU A 120 -6.84 -0.42 -4.38
N TYR A 121 -7.87 -0.78 -3.62
CA TYR A 121 -7.75 -1.76 -2.56
C TYR A 121 -7.73 -3.21 -3.09
N LEU A 122 -8.56 -3.51 -4.10
CA LEU A 122 -8.70 -4.85 -4.68
C LEU A 122 -7.73 -5.10 -5.84
N LEU A 123 -7.47 -4.09 -6.67
CA LEU A 123 -6.70 -4.17 -7.92
C LEU A 123 -5.59 -3.12 -7.94
N ASN A 124 -4.82 -3.09 -6.85
CA ASN A 124 -3.89 -2.01 -6.52
C ASN A 124 -2.94 -1.58 -7.66
N PRO A 125 -2.18 -2.46 -8.32
CA PRO A 125 -1.20 -2.01 -9.32
C PRO A 125 -1.84 -1.38 -10.54
N ILE A 126 -2.99 -1.92 -10.98
CA ILE A 126 -3.71 -1.42 -12.15
C ILE A 126 -4.24 -0.02 -11.85
N PHE A 127 -4.88 0.16 -10.70
CA PHE A 127 -5.43 1.46 -10.31
C PHE A 127 -4.34 2.48 -10.01
N ILE A 128 -3.21 2.09 -9.42
CA ILE A 128 -2.05 2.96 -9.26
C ILE A 128 -1.49 3.40 -10.62
N MET A 129 -1.42 2.51 -11.62
CA MET A 129 -1.02 2.89 -12.98
C MET A 129 -2.00 3.90 -13.59
N ILE A 130 -3.30 3.68 -13.43
CA ILE A 130 -4.33 4.63 -13.86
C ILE A 130 -4.17 5.97 -13.13
N LEU A 131 -3.88 5.95 -11.83
CA LEU A 131 -3.67 7.15 -11.01
C LEU A 131 -2.44 7.93 -11.48
N GLY A 132 -1.33 7.22 -11.70
CA GLY A 132 -0.04 7.77 -12.06
C GLY A 132 -0.01 8.31 -13.48
N PHE A 133 -0.43 7.52 -14.47
CA PHE A 133 -0.37 7.90 -15.89
C PHE A 133 -1.65 8.58 -16.41
N GLY A 134 -2.76 8.48 -15.69
CA GLY A 134 -4.02 9.12 -16.08
C GLY A 134 -4.00 10.64 -15.93
N SER A 135 -5.13 11.29 -16.23
CA SER A 135 -5.30 12.75 -16.17
C SER A 135 -5.46 13.31 -14.75
N SER A 136 -5.59 12.44 -13.74
CA SER A 136 -5.81 12.84 -12.34
C SER A 136 -4.68 13.72 -11.82
N ARG A 137 -5.03 14.82 -11.14
CA ARG A 137 -4.07 15.74 -10.52
C ARG A 137 -4.06 15.57 -9.01
N PHE A 138 -2.91 15.82 -8.39
CA PHE A 138 -2.80 15.87 -6.94
C PHE A 138 -3.46 17.16 -6.44
N ILE A 139 -4.47 17.02 -5.59
CA ILE A 139 -5.25 18.14 -5.04
C ILE A 139 -4.70 18.54 -3.66
N GLY A 140 -4.07 17.60 -2.96
CA GLY A 140 -3.48 17.82 -1.65
C GLY A 140 -4.04 16.88 -0.59
N ASN A 141 -3.39 16.91 0.56
CA ASN A 141 -3.77 16.11 1.71
C ASN A 141 -4.87 16.82 2.52
N ARG A 142 -5.98 16.12 2.80
CA ARG A 142 -7.10 16.67 3.60
C ARG A 142 -6.72 17.01 5.05
N TYR A 143 -5.61 16.46 5.54
CA TYR A 143 -5.13 16.62 6.90
C TYR A 143 -3.98 17.63 7.02
N GLU A 144 -3.51 18.23 5.91
CA GLU A 144 -2.56 19.34 5.94
C GLU A 144 -3.25 20.58 6.51
N GLY A 145 -2.87 20.97 7.74
CA GLY A 145 -3.44 22.12 8.46
C GLY A 145 -4.26 21.78 9.71
N SER A 146 -4.43 20.50 10.06
CA SER A 146 -5.24 20.12 11.23
C SER A 146 -4.57 20.38 12.59
N GLY A 147 -3.33 20.88 12.64
CA GLY A 147 -2.64 21.29 13.89
C GLY A 147 -2.35 20.15 14.87
N ILE A 148 -2.56 18.89 14.48
CA ILE A 148 -2.30 17.68 15.29
C ILE A 148 -1.01 17.03 14.81
#